data_AF-A0A6L3ETH3-F1
#
_entry.id   AF-A0A6L3ETH3-F1
#
_cell.length_a   1.000
_cell.length_b   1.000
_cell.length_c   1.000
_cell.angle_alpha   90.00
_cell.angle_beta   90.00
_cell.angle_gamma   90.00
#
_symmetry.space_group_name_H-M   'P 1'
#
loop_
_entity.id
_entity.type
_entity.pdbx_description
1 polymer ?
#
loop_
_entity_poly.entity_id
_entity_poly.type
_entity_poly.pdbx_seq_one_letter_code
_entity_poly.pdbx_strand_id
1 'polypeptide(L)'
;MLGKIKNIKQRAANHIAGQVLRSGTSPAAHYAEARGAESSKDFQHKLKICYKELNESRVWLNIIMNSHMVKIEKMTNLYQECDELCRIINASIKTSRKNQLE
;
A
#
# COMPACT_ATOMS: atom_id res chain seq x y z
N MET A 1 -2.15 21.28 -30.08
CA MET A 1 -2.60 20.02 -29.44
C MET A 1 -1.51 19.34 -28.61
N LEU A 2 -0.27 19.23 -29.11
CA LEU A 2 0.87 18.62 -28.41
C LEU A 2 1.15 19.18 -27.00
N GLY A 3 1.01 20.50 -26.80
CA GLY A 3 1.17 21.13 -25.48
C GLY A 3 0.11 20.71 -24.44
N LYS A 4 -1.14 20.47 -24.87
CA LYS A 4 -2.22 19.96 -23.99
C LYS A 4 -1.95 18.51 -23.56
N ILE A 5 -1.45 17.67 -24.48
CA ILE A 5 -1.10 16.27 -24.21
C ILE A 5 0.07 16.17 -23.23
N LYS A 6 1.11 17.00 -23.37
CA LYS A 6 2.25 17.05 -22.45
C LYS A 6 1.82 17.42 -21.02
N ASN A 7 0.86 18.35 -20.90
CA ASN A 7 0.30 18.78 -19.62
C ASN A 7 -0.50 17.66 -18.92
N ILE A 8 -1.28 16.88 -19.69
CA ILE A 8 -2.05 15.74 -19.15
C ILE A 8 -1.12 14.66 -18.58
N LYS A 9 -0.04 14.30 -19.31
CA LYS A 9 0.93 13.29 -18.81
C LYS A 9 1.60 13.73 -17.50
N GLN A 10 2.02 14.99 -17.41
CA GLN A 10 2.63 15.51 -16.18
C GLN A 10 1.64 15.53 -15.00
N ARG A 11 0.39 15.93 -15.24
CA ARG A 11 -0.66 15.94 -14.21
C ARG A 11 -0.97 14.54 -13.69
N ALA A 12 -1.09 13.57 -14.60
CA ALA A 12 -1.31 12.17 -14.22
C ALA A 12 -0.15 11.62 -13.39
N ALA A 13 1.10 11.88 -13.80
CA ALA A 13 2.29 11.48 -13.06
C ALA A 13 2.33 12.10 -11.65
N ASN A 14 2.06 13.40 -11.52
CA ASN A 14 2.03 14.08 -10.23
C ASN A 14 0.93 13.54 -9.31
N HIS A 15 -0.26 13.26 -9.85
CA HIS A 15 -1.35 12.69 -9.08
C HIS A 15 -0.98 11.31 -8.53
N ILE A 16 -0.49 10.42 -9.40
CA ILE A 16 -0.07 9.06 -9.02
C ILE A 16 1.07 9.12 -7.99
N ALA A 17 2.07 9.98 -8.18
CA ALA A 17 3.17 10.15 -7.24
C ALA A 17 2.67 10.57 -5.85
N GLY A 18 1.72 11.52 -5.79
CA GLY A 18 1.09 11.92 -4.53
C GLY A 18 0.33 10.78 -3.84
N GLN A 19 -0.36 9.95 -4.61
CA GLN A 19 -1.10 8.80 -4.07
C GLN A 19 -0.16 7.70 -3.55
N VAL A 20 0.92 7.40 -4.28
CA VAL A 20 1.95 6.45 -3.82
C VAL A 20 2.66 6.98 -2.58
N LEU A 21 3.00 8.27 -2.53
CA LEU A 21 3.66 8.86 -1.36
C LEU A 21 2.78 8.73 -0.11
N ARG A 22 1.48 9.04 -0.21
CA ARG A 22 0.56 8.90 0.92
C ARG A 22 0.39 7.43 1.32
N SER A 23 -0.05 6.59 0.38
CA SER A 23 -0.41 5.19 0.68
C SER A 23 0.80 4.31 1.02
N GLY A 24 2.00 4.65 0.53
CA GLY A 24 3.22 3.89 0.77
C GLY A 24 3.92 4.22 2.10
N THR A 25 3.66 5.40 2.67
CA THR A 25 4.25 5.82 3.95
C THR A 25 3.33 5.58 5.15
N SER A 26 2.00 5.67 4.96
CA SER A 26 1.00 5.44 6.00
C SER A 26 1.03 4.04 6.66
N PRO A 27 1.38 2.92 5.97
CA PRO A 27 1.36 1.59 6.58
C PRO A 27 2.31 1.47 7.78
N ALA A 28 3.47 2.12 7.72
CA ALA A 28 4.44 2.09 8.81
C ALA A 28 3.89 2.76 10.08
N ALA A 29 3.19 3.88 9.94
CA ALA A 29 2.54 4.57 11.05
C ALA A 29 1.42 3.72 11.66
N HIS A 30 0.53 3.15 10.83
CA HIS A 30 -0.55 2.28 11.32
C HIS A 30 -0.02 0.99 11.96
N TYR A 31 1.08 0.44 11.46
CA TYR A 31 1.74 -0.70 12.09
C TYR A 31 2.34 -0.30 13.45
N ALA A 32 2.97 0.86 13.56
CA ALA A 32 3.48 1.37 14.83
C ALA A 32 2.36 1.55 15.86
N GLU A 33 1.21 2.09 15.46
CA GLU A 33 0.02 2.16 16.31
C GLU A 33 -0.47 0.78 16.74
N ALA A 34 -0.50 -0.20 15.82
CA ALA A 34 -0.92 -1.56 16.15
C ALA A 34 -0.02 -2.17 17.23
N ARG A 35 1.29 -1.91 17.20
CA ARG A 35 2.21 -2.39 18.26
C ARG A 35 1.89 -1.83 19.66
N GLY A 36 1.23 -0.67 19.74
CA GLY A 36 0.77 -0.06 20.99
C GLY A 36 -0.71 -0.31 21.30
N ALA A 37 -1.36 -1.28 20.64
CA ALA A 37 -2.79 -1.52 20.80
C ALA A 37 -3.17 -1.97 22.22
N GLU A 38 -4.32 -1.48 22.71
CA GLU A 38 -4.82 -1.75 24.06
C GLU A 38 -5.56 -3.09 24.18
N SER A 39 -5.88 -3.71 23.05
CA SER A 39 -6.53 -5.03 23.00
C SER A 39 -6.25 -5.75 21.68
N SER A 40 -6.47 -7.06 21.65
CA SER A 40 -6.40 -7.84 20.40
C SER A 40 -7.40 -7.36 19.33
N LYS A 41 -8.56 -6.81 19.72
CA LYS A 41 -9.53 -6.23 18.78
C LYS A 41 -8.98 -4.93 18.16
N ASP A 42 -8.38 -4.07 18.98
CA ASP A 42 -7.75 -2.82 18.53
C ASP A 42 -6.52 -3.11 17.64
N PHE A 43 -5.69 -4.08 18.04
CA PHE A 43 -4.56 -4.57 17.23
C PHE A 43 -5.02 -4.99 15.82
N GLN A 44 -6.05 -5.83 15.74
CA GLN A 44 -6.60 -6.28 14.46
C GLN A 44 -7.21 -5.12 13.66
N HIS A 45 -7.84 -4.15 14.31
CA HIS A 45 -8.40 -2.98 13.64
C HIS A 45 -7.30 -2.13 13.00
N LYS A 46 -6.25 -1.78 13.76
CA LYS A 46 -5.10 -1.01 13.27
C LYS A 46 -4.33 -1.74 12.17
N LEU A 47 -4.13 -3.05 12.30
CA LEU A 47 -3.55 -3.86 11.22
C LEU A 47 -4.42 -3.91 9.96
N LYS A 48 -5.75 -3.91 10.07
CA LYS A 48 -6.63 -3.82 8.89
C LYS A 48 -6.48 -2.48 8.16
N ILE A 49 -6.27 -1.38 8.90
CA ILE A 49 -5.98 -0.08 8.29
C ILE A 49 -4.62 -0.13 7.57
N CYS A 50 -3.57 -0.63 8.24
CA CYS A 50 -2.26 -0.86 7.62
C CYS A 50 -2.37 -1.68 6.32
N TYR A 51 -3.14 -2.78 6.35
CA TYR A 51 -3.40 -3.61 5.17
C TYR A 51 -4.13 -2.87 4.05
N LYS A 52 -5.10 -2.00 4.38
CA LYS A 52 -5.82 -1.19 3.40
C LYS A 52 -4.87 -0.25 2.65
N GLU A 53 -3.98 0.43 3.38
CA GLU A 53 -3.01 1.36 2.80
C GLU A 53 -1.96 0.64 1.93
N LEU A 54 -1.50 -0.56 2.34
CA LEU A 54 -0.63 -1.39 1.51
C LEU A 54 -1.34 -1.86 0.22
N ASN A 55 -2.61 -2.24 0.29
CA ASN A 55 -3.36 -2.59 -0.91
C ASN A 55 -3.52 -1.40 -1.84
N GLU A 56 -3.78 -0.21 -1.30
CA GLU A 56 -3.84 1.02 -2.09
C GLU A 56 -2.50 1.29 -2.78
N SER A 57 -1.38 1.16 -2.06
CA SER A 57 -0.03 1.25 -2.63
C SER A 57 0.14 0.28 -3.81
N ARG A 58 -0.19 -1.00 -3.60
CA ARG A 58 -0.08 -2.05 -4.62
C ARG A 58 -0.91 -1.74 -5.86
N VAL A 59 -2.12 -1.17 -5.69
CA VAL A 59 -2.95 -0.72 -6.82
C VAL A 59 -2.27 0.40 -7.61
N TRP A 60 -1.70 1.41 -6.94
CA TRP A 60 -1.00 2.49 -7.62
C TRP A 60 0.28 2.01 -8.33
N LEU A 61 1.04 1.09 -7.74
CA LEU A 61 2.18 0.44 -8.39
C LEU A 61 1.74 -0.31 -9.67
N ASN A 62 0.62 -1.03 -9.60
CA ASN A 62 0.04 -1.70 -10.76
C ASN A 62 -0.39 -0.71 -11.86
N ILE A 63 -0.97 0.43 -11.50
CA ILE A 63 -1.32 1.50 -12.46
C ILE A 63 -0.05 2.05 -13.14
N ILE A 64 1.04 2.27 -12.40
CA ILE A 64 2.31 2.73 -12.97
C ILE A 64 2.84 1.73 -14.00
N MET A 65 2.81 0.43 -13.67
CA MET A 65 3.27 -0.64 -14.56
C MET A 65 2.44 -0.74 -15.84
N ASN A 66 1.10 -0.75 -15.71
CA ASN A 66 0.18 -0.90 -16.85
C ASN A 66 0.07 0.36 -17.73
N SER A 67 0.38 1.54 -17.17
CA SER A 67 0.41 2.79 -17.94
C SER A 67 1.72 3.02 -18.69
N HIS A 68 2.72 2.15 -18.52
CA HIS A 68 4.07 2.30 -19.05
C HIS A 68 4.72 3.65 -18.72
N MET A 69 4.30 4.30 -17.62
CA MET A 69 4.92 5.54 -17.12
C MET A 69 6.35 5.29 -16.63
N VAL A 70 6.60 4.09 -16.12
CA VAL A 70 7.91 3.60 -15.71
C VAL A 70 8.11 2.22 -16.35
N LYS A 71 9.36 1.90 -16.70
CA LYS A 71 9.76 0.57 -17.14
C LYS A 71 9.37 -0.48 -16.09
N ILE A 72 8.69 -1.55 -16.51
CA ILE A 72 8.16 -2.59 -15.61
C ILE A 72 9.27 -3.18 -14.73
N GLU A 73 10.46 -3.38 -15.28
CA GLU A 73 11.61 -3.96 -14.59
C GLU A 73 12.06 -3.13 -13.38
N LYS A 74 11.78 -1.82 -13.37
CA LYS A 74 12.06 -0.93 -12.23
C LYS A 74 11.00 -1.01 -11.14
N MET A 75 9.82 -1.55 -11.45
CA MET A 75 8.67 -1.62 -10.54
C MET A 75 8.43 -3.02 -9.99
N THR A 76 8.92 -4.07 -10.66
CA THR A 76 8.67 -5.47 -10.29
C THR A 76 9.05 -5.75 -8.84
N ASN A 77 10.27 -5.39 -8.41
CA ASN A 77 10.71 -5.67 -7.04
C ASN A 77 9.88 -4.90 -6.01
N LEU A 78 9.55 -3.63 -6.28
CA LEU A 78 8.75 -2.80 -5.38
C LEU A 78 7.31 -3.32 -5.26
N TYR A 79 6.73 -3.81 -6.36
CA TYR A 79 5.42 -4.45 -6.33
C TYR A 79 5.44 -5.75 -5.52
N GLN A 80 6.47 -6.58 -5.71
CA GLN A 80 6.64 -7.83 -4.98
C GLN A 80 6.80 -7.58 -3.47
N GLU A 81 7.65 -6.63 -3.08
CA GLU A 81 7.81 -6.22 -1.68
C GLU A 81 6.48 -5.76 -1.06
N CYS A 82 5.73 -4.92 -1.78
CA CYS A 82 4.41 -4.48 -1.32
C CYS A 82 3.42 -5.64 -1.15
N ASP A 83 3.46 -6.64 -2.04
CA ASP A 83 2.63 -7.85 -1.94
C ASP A 83 3.03 -8.74 -0.76
N GLU A 84 4.33 -8.90 -0.52
CA GLU A 84 4.88 -9.62 0.63
C GLU A 84 4.44 -8.97 1.94
N LEU A 85 4.53 -7.64 2.05
CA LEU A 85 4.02 -6.89 3.19
C LEU A 85 2.51 -7.11 3.38
N CYS A 86 1.71 -7.09 2.31
CA CYS A 86 0.27 -7.42 2.40
C CYS A 86 0.05 -8.82 3.00
N ARG A 87 0.81 -9.82 2.56
CA ARG A 87 0.70 -11.20 3.06
C ARG A 87 1.09 -11.30 4.54
N ILE A 88 2.17 -10.62 4.95
CA ILE A 88 2.64 -10.58 6.35
C ILE A 88 1.58 -9.96 7.26
N ILE A 89 1.01 -8.80 6.89
CA ILE A 89 -0.03 -8.15 7.70
C ILE A 89 -1.29 -9.00 7.77
N ASN A 90 -1.73 -9.59 6.65
CA ASN A 90 -2.89 -10.48 6.63
C ASN A 90 -2.68 -11.75 7.47
N ALA A 91 -1.48 -12.35 7.42
CA ALA A 91 -1.12 -13.48 8.28
C ALA A 91 -1.18 -13.10 9.76
N SER A 92 -0.64 -11.92 10.12
CA SER A 92 -0.68 -11.39 11.50
C SER A 92 -2.11 -11.22 12.01
N ILE A 93 -3.02 -10.70 11.18
CA ILE A 93 -4.45 -10.58 11.51
C ILE A 93 -5.08 -11.96 11.75
N LYS A 94 -4.79 -12.94 10.89
CA LYS A 94 -5.32 -14.31 11.02
C LYS A 94 -4.84 -14.98 12.31
N THR A 95 -3.55 -14.87 12.63
CA THR A 95 -2.97 -15.41 13.86
C THR A 95 -3.60 -14.78 15.10
N SER A 96 -3.75 -13.44 15.12
CA SER A 96 -4.40 -12.75 16.24
C SER A 96 -5.84 -13.22 16.48
N ARG A 97 -6.61 -13.50 15.42
CA ARG A 97 -7.97 -14.04 15.55
C ARG A 97 -8.00 -15.46 16.11
N LYS A 98 -7.08 -16.33 15.69
CA LYS A 98 -7.00 -17.71 16.19
C LYS A 98 -6.76 -17.72 17.70
N ASN A 99 -5.82 -16.90 18.18
CA ASN A 99 -5.48 -16.80 19.59
C ASN A 99 -6.58 -16.18 20.49
N GLN A 100 -7.65 -15.60 19.91
CA GLN A 100 -8.81 -15.12 20.67
C GLN A 100 -9.91 -16.18 20.83
N LEU A 101 -9.86 -17.24 20.02
CA LEU A 101 -10.84 -18.33 20.00
C LEU A 101 -10.38 -19.57 20.78
N GLU A 102 -9.08 -19.64 21.06
CA GLU A 102 -8.44 -20.58 22.00
C GLU A 102 -8.48 -20.01 23.42
#